data_AF-A0A127QZB3-F1
#
_entry.id   AF-A0A127QZB3-F1
#
_cell.length_a   1.000
_cell.length_b   1.000
_cell.length_c   1.000
_cell.angle_alpha   90.00
_cell.angle_beta   90.00
_cell.angle_gamma   90.00
#
_symmetry.space_group_name_H-M   'P 1'
#
loop_
_entity.id
_entity.type
_entity.pdbx_description
1 polymer ?
#
loop_
_entity_poly.entity_id
_entity_poly.type
_entity_poly.pdbx_seq_one_letter_code
_entity_poly.pdbx_strand_id
1 'polypeptide(L)'
;MRVTRLTLSSTFLAAALLSSLLAACGGGNGDALTPQSKTFTADGGVSSFYQWNGSIPTTPGVLLQQEALPAAQVLPNAAQGIRILYSSTDGDDGKTAIYVSGDLQLPKGTPPAGGWPVIAWAHGTVGVADICAPSWTVRDPRDVDYLNAWLAQGYAVVSSDYQGLGTPGLHPYLHSRAEAYSVLDGIRAAIKNFPQLSSSVVIVGQSQGAQGAIATAGYGPSYAPELKLLGTVATGVPYQLQSVLAYLNALTAQVPTTGFTSVLGTLESYAWLGYATAERVIPNFLLSDHLTAKGKAFYSVVASQCLGPIEDYINQNKLVTSDVFSADVTDWATQVLQYSNYPTVKFAGPVFVGTGTLDTDIPTVVQYLFAKDACAAGSTIEQHYYAGQTHDSTVLVSLADSKPFVQKLFAGQPIASNCAALTPPP
;
A
#
# COMPACT_ATOMS: atom_id res chain seq x y z
N MET A 1 -69.84 31.13 5.41
CA MET A 1 -70.64 31.91 6.38
C MET A 1 -70.82 31.02 7.62
N ARG A 2 -70.25 31.45 8.77
CA ARG A 2 -70.47 31.02 10.18
C ARG A 2 -70.39 29.50 10.52
N VAL A 3 -69.38 29.00 11.26
CA VAL A 3 -69.12 29.12 12.73
C VAL A 3 -70.25 28.41 13.51
N THR A 4 -70.09 27.30 14.25
CA THR A 4 -69.40 27.00 15.55
C THR A 4 -69.82 25.55 15.95
N ARG A 5 -69.23 24.73 16.86
CA ARG A 5 -68.79 24.97 18.26
C ARG A 5 -68.09 23.71 18.85
N LEU A 6 -67.17 23.94 19.80
CA LEU A 6 -66.39 23.02 20.65
C LEU A 6 -67.21 22.26 21.72
N THR A 7 -66.67 21.15 22.27
CA THR A 7 -66.15 20.94 23.68
C THR A 7 -65.74 19.46 23.91
N LEU A 8 -64.49 19.12 24.30
CA LEU A 8 -63.95 18.80 25.67
C LEU A 8 -64.58 17.52 26.31
N SER A 9 -63.91 16.49 26.88
CA SER A 9 -62.63 16.39 27.61
C SER A 9 -62.16 14.92 27.82
N SER A 10 -60.83 14.76 28.02
CA SER A 10 -60.10 13.88 28.96
C SER A 10 -60.22 12.33 28.94
N THR A 11 -59.09 11.71 28.59
CA THR A 11 -58.74 10.27 28.64
C THR A 11 -58.01 9.84 29.92
N PHE A 12 -58.09 8.53 30.21
CA PHE A 12 -57.78 7.81 31.44
C PHE A 12 -56.29 7.49 31.74
N LEU A 13 -56.03 7.34 33.05
CA LEU A 13 -54.96 6.70 33.86
C LEU A 13 -54.14 5.57 33.19
N ALA A 14 -52.80 5.47 33.34
CA ALA A 14 -51.90 5.28 34.51
C ALA A 14 -51.43 3.81 34.77
N ALA A 15 -50.09 3.64 34.69
CA ALA A 15 -49.16 2.88 35.59
C ALA A 15 -49.32 1.34 35.74
N ALA A 16 -48.35 0.50 35.34
CA ALA A 16 -46.99 0.23 35.88
C ALA A 16 -46.94 -0.85 36.98
N LEU A 17 -45.86 -1.65 36.91
CA LEU A 17 -45.31 -2.66 37.84
C LEU A 17 -45.76 -4.12 37.66
N LEU A 18 -44.81 -4.97 37.26
CA LEU A 18 -44.51 -6.20 37.99
C LEU A 18 -43.03 -6.59 37.77
N SER A 19 -42.32 -6.77 38.87
CA SER A 19 -40.93 -7.23 38.96
C SER A 19 -40.88 -8.49 39.81
N SER A 20 -40.16 -9.53 39.37
CA SER A 20 -39.86 -10.73 40.15
C SER A 20 -38.53 -11.38 39.73
N LEU A 21 -37.50 -11.08 40.52
CA LEU A 21 -36.46 -11.91 41.18
C LEU A 21 -35.94 -13.26 40.58
N LEU A 22 -34.59 -13.31 40.52
CA LEU A 22 -33.63 -14.35 40.98
C LEU A 22 -33.51 -15.71 40.27
N ALA A 23 -32.30 -15.99 39.74
CA ALA A 23 -31.48 -17.17 40.10
C ALA A 23 -30.03 -17.00 39.63
N ALA A 24 -29.09 -17.51 40.42
CA ALA A 24 -27.64 -17.39 40.28
C ALA A 24 -26.97 -18.71 39.82
N CYS A 25 -25.71 -18.55 39.38
CA CYS A 25 -24.61 -19.52 39.31
C CYS A 25 -24.55 -20.52 38.13
N GLY A 26 -23.44 -20.46 37.37
CA GLY A 26 -22.90 -21.64 36.68
C GLY A 26 -21.92 -21.36 35.54
N GLY A 27 -20.63 -21.64 35.78
CA GLY A 27 -19.74 -22.25 34.78
C GLY A 27 -18.98 -21.30 33.85
N GLY A 28 -17.65 -21.31 33.97
CA GLY A 28 -16.76 -20.56 33.09
C GLY A 28 -16.79 -21.02 31.63
N ASN A 29 -16.56 -20.04 30.76
CA ASN A 29 -15.48 -20.08 29.80
C ASN A 29 -14.93 -18.66 29.73
N GLY A 30 -13.61 -18.52 29.65
CA GLY A 30 -13.01 -17.26 29.30
C GLY A 30 -13.47 -16.91 27.91
N ASP A 31 -14.47 -16.04 27.81
CA ASP A 31 -14.74 -15.28 26.60
C ASP A 31 -13.48 -14.42 26.40
N ALA A 32 -12.61 -14.95 25.53
CA ALA A 32 -11.54 -14.19 24.94
C ALA A 32 -12.13 -12.85 24.49
N LEU A 33 -11.52 -11.77 24.96
CA LEU A 33 -11.81 -10.39 24.59
C LEU A 33 -12.23 -10.34 23.12
N THR A 34 -13.51 -10.12 22.83
CA THR A 34 -13.96 -9.82 21.47
C THR A 34 -13.37 -8.45 21.14
N PRO A 35 -12.37 -8.34 20.25
CA PRO A 35 -11.88 -7.02 19.88
C PRO A 35 -13.02 -6.33 19.16
N GLN A 36 -13.51 -5.23 19.74
CA GLN A 36 -14.44 -4.34 19.07
C GLN A 36 -13.78 -3.84 17.78
N SER A 37 -14.50 -3.86 16.66
CA SER A 37 -13.93 -3.59 15.34
C SER A 37 -13.30 -2.21 15.28
N LYS A 38 -12.04 -2.15 14.80
CA LYS A 38 -11.41 -0.93 14.27
C LYS A 38 -12.18 -0.46 13.03
N THR A 39 -13.44 -0.04 13.16
CA THR A 39 -14.28 0.31 12.00
C THR A 39 -13.91 1.68 11.45
N PHE A 40 -12.83 1.70 10.67
CA PHE A 40 -12.94 2.30 9.35
C PHE A 40 -13.68 1.32 8.47
N THR A 41 -14.88 1.69 8.07
CA THR A 41 -15.58 0.92 7.04
C THR A 41 -14.80 1.11 5.75
N ALA A 42 -14.27 -0.01 5.25
CA ALA A 42 -14.10 -0.24 3.82
C ALA A 42 -15.20 0.54 3.06
N ASP A 43 -14.82 1.39 2.11
CA ASP A 43 -15.79 2.22 1.39
C ASP A 43 -16.80 1.36 0.62
N GLY A 44 -16.51 0.06 0.46
CA GLY A 44 -17.43 -0.96 0.01
C GLY A 44 -17.82 -0.79 -1.46
N GLY A 45 -17.08 0.04 -2.21
CA GLY A 45 -17.34 0.37 -3.61
C GLY A 45 -16.84 -0.67 -4.61
N VAL A 46 -16.37 -1.82 -4.11
CA VAL A 46 -15.88 -2.95 -4.91
C VAL A 46 -16.92 -4.07 -4.99
N SER A 47 -16.73 -5.02 -5.91
CA SER A 47 -17.66 -6.14 -6.07
C SER A 47 -17.65 -7.11 -4.88
N SER A 48 -18.64 -8.01 -4.82
CA SER A 48 -18.69 -9.07 -3.81
C SER A 48 -17.50 -10.05 -3.85
N PHE A 49 -16.69 -10.04 -4.90
CA PHE A 49 -15.45 -10.82 -4.98
C PHE A 49 -14.50 -10.47 -3.84
N TYR A 50 -14.45 -9.20 -3.44
CA TYR A 50 -13.52 -8.76 -2.42
C TYR A 50 -14.01 -9.03 -0.98
N GLN A 51 -15.17 -9.67 -0.83
CA GLN A 51 -15.73 -9.99 0.48
C GLN A 51 -15.57 -11.48 0.77
N TRP A 52 -14.87 -11.81 1.85
CA TRP A 52 -14.75 -13.18 2.33
C TRP A 52 -15.66 -13.44 3.53
N ASN A 53 -16.66 -14.30 3.33
CA ASN A 53 -17.62 -14.70 4.37
C ASN A 53 -17.23 -16.01 5.09
N GLY A 54 -16.14 -16.67 4.66
CA GLY A 54 -15.64 -17.88 5.29
C GLY A 54 -14.71 -17.58 6.46
N SER A 55 -14.27 -18.63 7.17
CA SER A 55 -13.16 -18.49 8.12
C SER A 55 -11.88 -18.15 7.36
N ILE A 56 -11.12 -17.15 7.84
CA ILE A 56 -9.83 -16.78 7.26
C ILE A 56 -8.78 -17.80 7.74
N PRO A 57 -8.07 -18.51 6.84
CA PRO A 57 -6.99 -19.39 7.22
C PRO A 57 -5.90 -18.64 8.01
N THR A 58 -5.42 -19.23 9.11
CA THR A 58 -4.27 -18.70 9.87
C THR A 58 -2.95 -18.90 9.14
N THR A 59 -2.89 -19.84 8.19
CA THR A 59 -1.76 -19.97 7.27
C THR A 59 -1.84 -18.85 6.22
N PRO A 60 -0.84 -17.99 6.11
CA PRO A 60 -0.83 -16.91 5.14
C PRO A 60 -0.56 -17.43 3.71
N GLY A 61 -1.01 -16.69 2.70
CA GLY A 61 -0.83 -17.02 1.29
C GLY A 61 -1.71 -18.17 0.76
N VAL A 62 -2.86 -18.43 1.39
CA VAL A 62 -3.85 -19.40 0.89
C VAL A 62 -4.80 -18.70 -0.05
N LEU A 63 -4.91 -19.16 -1.29
CA LEU A 63 -5.91 -18.67 -2.24
C LEU A 63 -7.33 -18.98 -1.74
N LEU A 64 -8.15 -17.94 -1.61
CA LEU A 64 -9.54 -17.99 -1.14
C LEU A 64 -10.52 -17.93 -2.30
N GLN A 65 -10.31 -17.01 -3.24
CA GLN A 65 -11.14 -16.81 -4.41
C GLN A 65 -10.30 -16.40 -5.62
N GLN A 66 -10.82 -16.69 -6.82
CA GLN A 66 -10.27 -16.18 -8.07
C GLN A 66 -11.37 -15.96 -9.11
N GLU A 67 -11.19 -14.96 -9.97
CA GLU A 67 -12.04 -14.73 -11.14
C GLU A 67 -11.24 -14.14 -12.30
N ALA A 68 -11.78 -14.20 -13.52
CA ALA A 68 -11.15 -13.54 -14.65
C ALA A 68 -11.23 -12.02 -14.49
N LEU A 69 -10.15 -11.31 -14.80
CA LEU A 69 -10.20 -9.85 -14.88
C LEU A 69 -11.08 -9.39 -16.05
N PRO A 70 -11.81 -8.27 -15.91
CA PRO A 70 -12.41 -7.57 -17.03
C PRO A 70 -11.38 -7.28 -18.13
N ALA A 71 -11.79 -7.33 -19.39
CA ALA A 71 -10.87 -7.14 -20.53
C ALA A 71 -10.07 -5.83 -20.47
N ALA A 72 -10.66 -4.76 -19.92
CA ALA A 72 -9.99 -3.47 -19.73
C ALA A 72 -8.85 -3.48 -18.71
N GLN A 73 -8.77 -4.51 -17.86
CA GLN A 73 -7.74 -4.69 -16.82
C GLN A 73 -6.70 -5.76 -17.20
N VAL A 74 -6.93 -6.48 -18.32
CA VAL A 74 -5.96 -7.42 -18.85
C VAL A 74 -4.90 -6.65 -19.63
N LEU A 75 -3.63 -6.83 -19.28
CA LEU A 75 -2.53 -6.10 -19.90
C LEU A 75 -2.33 -6.54 -21.38
N PRO A 76 -1.87 -5.65 -22.28
CA PRO A 76 -1.82 -5.96 -23.72
C PRO A 76 -1.04 -7.23 -24.11
N ASN A 77 0.05 -7.55 -23.40
CA ASN A 77 0.88 -8.75 -23.60
C ASN A 77 0.49 -9.92 -22.68
N ALA A 78 -0.56 -9.78 -21.89
CA ALA A 78 -1.14 -10.91 -21.16
C ALA A 78 -2.04 -11.74 -22.08
N ALA A 79 -1.97 -13.05 -21.95
CA ALA A 79 -2.97 -13.97 -22.50
C ALA A 79 -4.19 -14.08 -21.58
N GLN A 80 -3.97 -13.87 -20.28
CA GLN A 80 -5.00 -13.99 -19.26
C GLN A 80 -4.67 -13.09 -18.07
N GLY A 81 -5.67 -12.38 -17.56
CA GLY A 81 -5.63 -11.71 -16.28
C GLY A 81 -6.59 -12.38 -15.29
N ILE A 82 -6.14 -12.60 -14.06
CA ILE A 82 -6.88 -13.31 -13.02
C ILE A 82 -6.84 -12.46 -11.76
N ARG A 83 -8.00 -12.08 -11.23
CA ARG A 83 -8.11 -11.48 -9.90
C ARG A 83 -8.05 -12.58 -8.86
N ILE A 84 -7.32 -12.35 -7.78
CA ILE A 84 -7.14 -13.30 -6.67
C ILE A 84 -7.46 -12.65 -5.33
N LEU A 85 -8.02 -13.44 -4.41
CA LEU A 85 -8.18 -13.10 -3.01
C LEU A 85 -7.45 -14.16 -2.19
N TYR A 86 -6.61 -13.77 -1.25
CA TYR A 86 -5.77 -14.70 -0.48
C TYR A 86 -5.68 -14.31 0.99
N SER A 87 -5.47 -15.29 1.86
CA SER A 87 -5.18 -15.04 3.28
C SER A 87 -3.83 -14.36 3.46
N SER A 88 -3.71 -13.50 4.46
CA SER A 88 -2.47 -12.84 4.84
C SER A 88 -2.41 -12.62 6.35
N THR A 89 -1.30 -12.07 6.83
CA THR A 89 -1.12 -11.65 8.23
C THR A 89 -1.21 -10.13 8.31
N ASP A 90 -1.97 -9.62 9.27
CA ASP A 90 -2.13 -8.19 9.52
C ASP A 90 -0.76 -7.55 9.80
N GLY A 91 -0.41 -6.54 9.01
CA GLY A 91 0.83 -5.79 9.18
C GLY A 91 0.89 -4.96 10.46
N ASP A 92 -0.25 -4.55 11.01
CA ASP A 92 -0.34 -3.70 12.20
C ASP A 92 0.24 -4.45 13.42
N ASP A 93 -0.19 -5.70 13.63
CA ASP A 93 0.20 -6.52 14.79
C ASP A 93 1.16 -7.69 14.45
N GLY A 94 1.29 -8.02 13.17
CA GLY A 94 2.11 -9.12 12.66
C GLY A 94 1.60 -10.53 13.01
N LYS A 95 0.33 -10.68 13.38
CA LYS A 95 -0.22 -11.94 13.94
C LYS A 95 -1.64 -12.26 13.49
N THR A 96 -2.52 -11.27 13.37
CA THR A 96 -3.93 -11.49 13.08
C THR A 96 -4.12 -11.95 11.65
N ALA A 97 -4.96 -12.97 11.42
CA ALA A 97 -5.26 -13.43 10.07
C ALA A 97 -6.23 -12.46 9.38
N ILE A 98 -5.85 -12.00 8.18
CA ILE A 98 -6.66 -11.13 7.31
C ILE A 98 -6.72 -11.74 5.90
N TYR A 99 -7.36 -11.05 4.97
CA TYR A 99 -7.29 -11.37 3.55
C TYR A 99 -7.01 -10.12 2.74
N VAL A 100 -6.34 -10.32 1.60
CA VAL A 100 -5.88 -9.27 0.69
C VAL A 100 -6.20 -9.70 -0.74
N SER A 101 -6.48 -8.73 -1.61
CA SER A 101 -6.71 -8.97 -3.04
C SER A 101 -5.46 -8.68 -3.88
N GLY A 102 -5.55 -9.00 -5.16
CA GLY A 102 -4.51 -8.74 -6.13
C GLY A 102 -4.87 -9.35 -7.48
N ASP A 103 -3.91 -9.36 -8.40
CA ASP A 103 -4.08 -10.02 -9.69
C ASP A 103 -2.81 -10.69 -10.20
N LEU A 104 -3.03 -11.67 -11.07
CA LEU A 104 -2.02 -12.39 -11.82
C LEU A 104 -2.25 -12.16 -13.31
N GLN A 105 -1.23 -11.68 -14.01
CA GLN A 105 -1.21 -11.50 -15.46
C GLN A 105 -0.24 -12.53 -16.05
N LEU A 106 -0.78 -13.45 -16.85
CA LEU A 106 -0.01 -14.51 -17.51
C LEU A 106 0.40 -14.04 -18.91
N PRO A 107 1.70 -14.14 -19.28
CA PRO A 107 2.16 -13.68 -20.57
C PRO A 107 1.63 -14.57 -21.71
N LYS A 108 1.60 -14.01 -22.91
CA LYS A 108 1.34 -14.79 -24.14
C LYS A 108 2.44 -15.80 -24.41
N GLY A 109 2.08 -16.92 -25.03
CA GLY A 109 3.00 -17.98 -25.43
C GLY A 109 2.90 -19.23 -24.57
N THR A 110 3.96 -20.05 -24.60
CA THR A 110 4.04 -21.29 -23.83
C THR A 110 5.03 -21.13 -22.68
N PRO A 111 4.67 -21.52 -21.44
CA PRO A 111 5.59 -21.46 -20.32
C PRO A 111 6.88 -22.24 -20.63
N PRO A 112 8.07 -21.72 -20.29
CA PRO A 112 9.32 -22.46 -20.43
C PRO A 112 9.36 -23.64 -19.45
N ALA A 113 10.37 -24.50 -19.60
CA ALA A 113 10.61 -25.57 -18.63
C ALA A 113 10.80 -24.97 -17.22
N GLY A 114 10.00 -25.43 -16.26
CA GLY A 114 9.99 -24.88 -14.89
C GLY A 114 8.98 -23.74 -14.67
N GLY A 115 8.19 -23.38 -15.68
CA GLY A 115 7.12 -22.36 -15.58
C GLY A 115 7.60 -20.94 -15.88
N TRP A 116 6.65 -20.02 -16.04
CA TRP A 116 6.92 -18.61 -16.26
C TRP A 116 7.71 -18.01 -15.09
N PRO A 117 8.85 -17.33 -15.35
CA PRO A 117 9.51 -16.54 -14.31
C PRO A 117 8.56 -15.44 -13.80
N VAL A 118 8.61 -15.14 -12.51
CA VAL A 118 7.61 -14.28 -11.86
C VAL A 118 8.21 -12.92 -11.47
N ILE A 119 7.54 -11.85 -11.89
CA ILE A 119 7.71 -10.51 -11.34
C ILE A 119 6.60 -10.29 -10.30
N ALA A 120 7.00 -10.02 -9.06
CA ALA A 120 6.08 -9.53 -8.03
C ALA A 120 6.10 -8.00 -8.07
N TRP A 121 4.99 -7.39 -8.46
CA TRP A 121 4.87 -5.95 -8.53
C TRP A 121 4.28 -5.39 -7.23
N ALA A 122 5.06 -4.55 -6.57
CA ALA A 122 4.63 -3.66 -5.50
C ALA A 122 4.27 -2.32 -6.14
N HIS A 123 2.98 -1.97 -6.12
CA HIS A 123 2.47 -0.76 -6.78
C HIS A 123 2.80 0.52 -6.01
N GLY A 124 2.87 1.63 -6.74
CA GLY A 124 2.99 2.98 -6.18
C GLY A 124 1.67 3.50 -5.58
N THR A 125 1.64 4.77 -5.19
CA THR A 125 0.49 5.34 -4.48
C THR A 125 -0.77 5.40 -5.32
N VAL A 126 -1.85 4.78 -4.84
CA VAL A 126 -3.18 4.77 -5.49
C VAL A 126 -4.28 5.42 -4.67
N GLY A 127 -4.07 5.60 -3.36
CA GLY A 127 -5.09 6.00 -2.39
C GLY A 127 -5.14 5.01 -1.22
N VAL A 128 -6.13 5.15 -0.35
CA VAL A 128 -6.31 4.25 0.81
C VAL A 128 -7.67 3.54 0.87
N ALA A 129 -8.58 3.86 -0.06
CA ALA A 129 -9.93 3.34 -0.12
C ALA A 129 -10.02 2.03 -0.94
N ASP A 130 -11.04 1.20 -0.72
CA ASP A 130 -11.12 -0.11 -1.36
C ASP A 130 -11.14 -0.01 -2.89
N ILE A 131 -11.86 0.99 -3.41
CA ILE A 131 -11.97 1.23 -4.86
C ILE A 131 -10.63 1.54 -5.54
N CYS A 132 -9.58 1.82 -4.77
CA CYS A 132 -8.26 2.14 -5.31
C CYS A 132 -7.38 0.91 -5.51
N ALA A 133 -7.86 -0.28 -5.17
CA ALA A 133 -7.17 -1.54 -5.44
C ALA A 133 -6.75 -1.65 -6.92
N PRO A 134 -5.46 -1.86 -7.22
CA PRO A 134 -4.97 -2.08 -8.59
C PRO A 134 -5.66 -3.22 -9.33
N SER A 135 -6.13 -4.26 -8.63
CA SER A 135 -6.88 -5.36 -9.22
C SER A 135 -8.36 -5.03 -9.49
N TRP A 136 -8.87 -3.90 -8.98
CA TRP A 136 -10.22 -3.39 -9.22
C TRP A 136 -10.26 -2.31 -10.29
N THR A 137 -9.26 -1.44 -10.33
CA THR A 137 -9.24 -0.27 -11.22
C THR A 137 -8.51 -0.54 -12.54
N VAL A 138 -8.75 0.29 -13.55
CA VAL A 138 -7.88 0.35 -14.72
C VAL A 138 -6.62 1.12 -14.32
N ARG A 139 -5.46 0.49 -14.50
CA ARG A 139 -4.15 1.07 -14.16
C ARG A 139 -3.86 2.31 -14.99
N ASP A 140 -3.05 3.21 -14.43
CA ASP A 140 -2.47 4.33 -15.16
C ASP A 140 -1.64 3.82 -16.37
N PRO A 141 -1.65 4.53 -17.52
CA PRO A 141 -0.88 4.14 -18.71
C PRO A 141 0.60 3.86 -18.44
N ARG A 142 1.26 4.58 -17.53
CA ARG A 142 2.66 4.33 -17.16
C ARG A 142 2.84 2.93 -16.58
N ASP A 143 1.96 2.54 -15.66
CA ASP A 143 2.03 1.23 -15.01
C ASP A 143 1.65 0.12 -15.99
N VAL A 144 0.68 0.38 -16.87
CA VAL A 144 0.38 -0.52 -18.00
C VAL A 144 1.63 -0.76 -18.84
N ASP A 145 2.31 0.30 -19.29
CA ASP A 145 3.51 0.19 -20.13
C ASP A 145 4.65 -0.53 -19.41
N TYR A 146 4.86 -0.22 -18.12
CA TYR A 146 5.91 -0.84 -17.31
C TYR A 146 5.68 -2.35 -17.11
N LEU A 147 4.48 -2.76 -16.73
CA LEU A 147 4.16 -4.18 -16.51
C LEU A 147 4.07 -4.95 -17.83
N ASN A 148 3.55 -4.31 -18.87
CA ASN A 148 3.48 -4.87 -20.21
C ASN A 148 4.87 -5.13 -20.81
N ALA A 149 5.87 -4.34 -20.42
CA ALA A 149 7.27 -4.56 -20.80
C ALA A 149 7.88 -5.81 -20.14
N TRP A 150 7.44 -6.22 -18.94
CA TRP A 150 7.83 -7.48 -18.31
C TRP A 150 7.12 -8.67 -18.94
N LEU A 151 5.81 -8.56 -19.19
CA LEU A 151 5.03 -9.59 -19.91
C LEU A 151 5.61 -9.86 -21.31
N ALA A 152 6.07 -8.82 -22.01
CA ALA A 152 6.72 -8.95 -23.31
C ALA A 152 8.01 -9.80 -23.29
N GLN A 153 8.67 -9.89 -22.13
CA GLN A 153 9.88 -10.70 -21.91
C GLN A 153 9.54 -12.12 -21.43
N GLY A 154 8.26 -12.48 -21.36
CA GLY A 154 7.82 -13.79 -20.86
C GLY A 154 7.82 -13.90 -19.35
N TYR A 155 7.74 -12.79 -18.60
CA TYR A 155 7.51 -12.84 -17.17
C TYR A 155 6.02 -12.80 -16.85
N ALA A 156 5.55 -13.67 -15.95
CA ALA A 156 4.25 -13.49 -15.32
C ALA A 156 4.34 -12.40 -14.27
N VAL A 157 3.28 -11.61 -14.12
CA VAL A 157 3.22 -10.52 -13.13
C VAL A 157 2.18 -10.86 -12.08
N VAL A 158 2.61 -10.95 -10.82
CA VAL A 158 1.73 -11.03 -9.66
C VAL A 158 1.74 -9.68 -8.97
N SER A 159 0.56 -9.09 -8.78
CA SER A 159 0.37 -7.81 -8.10
C SER A 159 -0.45 -8.05 -6.84
N SER A 160 0.02 -7.55 -5.71
CA SER A 160 -0.77 -7.46 -4.48
C SER A 160 -1.42 -6.08 -4.44
N ASP A 161 -2.67 -5.98 -4.01
CA ASP A 161 -3.30 -4.69 -3.76
C ASP A 161 -2.86 -4.07 -2.42
N TYR A 162 -2.17 -4.82 -1.56
CA TYR A 162 -1.94 -4.48 -0.15
C TYR A 162 -3.19 -4.56 0.75
N GLN A 163 -2.93 -4.84 2.02
CA GLN A 163 -3.92 -4.79 3.10
C GLN A 163 -4.74 -3.50 3.04
N GLY A 164 -6.07 -3.63 3.10
CA GLY A 164 -7.00 -2.50 3.15
C GLY A 164 -7.28 -1.81 1.82
N LEU A 165 -6.72 -2.32 0.71
CA LEU A 165 -7.22 -2.01 -0.63
C LEU A 165 -8.07 -3.19 -1.10
N GLY A 166 -9.25 -2.88 -1.64
CA GLY A 166 -10.30 -3.84 -1.98
C GLY A 166 -10.95 -4.54 -0.78
N THR A 167 -10.29 -4.59 0.37
CA THR A 167 -10.60 -5.48 1.51
C THR A 167 -10.83 -4.66 2.78
N PRO A 168 -11.45 -5.23 3.84
CA PRO A 168 -11.93 -4.44 4.97
C PRO A 168 -10.91 -3.48 5.62
N GLY A 169 -11.32 -2.22 5.74
CA GLY A 169 -10.59 -1.14 6.41
C GLY A 169 -9.63 -0.43 5.47
N LEU A 170 -9.22 0.79 5.83
CA LEU A 170 -8.32 1.56 4.97
C LEU A 170 -6.91 0.96 4.91
N HIS A 171 -6.27 1.16 3.76
CA HIS A 171 -4.87 0.81 3.56
C HIS A 171 -3.95 1.59 4.50
N PRO A 172 -3.08 0.92 5.29
CA PRO A 172 -2.06 1.60 6.08
C PRO A 172 -0.91 2.05 5.17
N TYR A 173 -1.06 3.24 4.58
CA TYR A 173 -0.12 3.82 3.62
C TYR A 173 1.31 3.90 4.17
N LEU A 174 2.28 3.43 3.37
CA LEU A 174 3.70 3.32 3.72
C LEU A 174 3.98 2.50 4.99
N HIS A 175 3.07 1.59 5.38
CA HIS A 175 3.33 0.68 6.49
C HIS A 175 4.12 -0.54 5.97
N SER A 176 5.42 -0.55 6.24
CA SER A 176 6.37 -1.48 5.61
C SER A 176 6.01 -2.96 5.78
N ARG A 177 5.59 -3.36 6.99
CA ARG A 177 5.17 -4.74 7.27
C ARG A 177 3.91 -5.13 6.53
N ALA A 178 2.89 -4.26 6.49
CA ALA A 178 1.62 -4.54 5.85
C ALA A 178 1.78 -4.76 4.34
N GLU A 179 2.53 -3.88 3.68
CA GLU A 179 2.87 -4.01 2.26
C GLU A 179 3.68 -5.29 2.00
N ALA A 180 4.74 -5.53 2.79
CA ALA A 180 5.61 -6.68 2.61
C ALA A 180 4.87 -8.02 2.77
N TYR A 181 4.06 -8.15 3.81
CA TYR A 181 3.31 -9.40 4.06
C TYR A 181 2.29 -9.64 2.96
N SER A 182 1.59 -8.59 2.53
CA SER A 182 0.65 -8.67 1.41
C SER A 182 1.32 -9.14 0.11
N VAL A 183 2.50 -8.61 -0.23
CA VAL A 183 3.25 -9.04 -1.43
C VAL A 183 3.74 -10.48 -1.30
N LEU A 184 4.35 -10.86 -0.17
CA LEU A 184 4.86 -12.21 0.07
C LEU A 184 3.73 -13.25 0.01
N ASP A 185 2.55 -12.93 0.53
CA ASP A 185 1.40 -13.82 0.55
C ASP A 185 0.69 -13.90 -0.81
N GLY A 186 0.68 -12.79 -1.57
CA GLY A 186 0.25 -12.81 -2.97
C GLY A 186 1.13 -13.72 -3.82
N ILE A 187 2.45 -13.68 -3.61
CA ILE A 187 3.41 -14.60 -4.25
C ILE A 187 3.10 -16.05 -3.87
N ARG A 188 2.92 -16.35 -2.57
CA ARG A 188 2.58 -17.70 -2.08
C ARG A 188 1.31 -18.22 -2.73
N ALA A 189 0.24 -17.42 -2.72
CA ALA A 189 -1.05 -17.79 -3.30
C ALA A 189 -0.91 -18.07 -4.80
N ALA A 190 -0.16 -17.23 -5.53
CA ALA A 190 0.05 -17.42 -6.95
C ALA A 190 0.86 -18.70 -7.25
N ILE A 191 2.06 -18.84 -6.67
CA ILE A 191 2.96 -19.97 -6.98
C ILE A 191 2.33 -21.32 -6.61
N LYS A 192 1.57 -21.37 -5.51
CA LYS A 192 0.93 -22.61 -5.04
C LYS A 192 -0.24 -23.06 -5.92
N ASN A 193 -0.95 -22.13 -6.55
CA ASN A 193 -2.21 -22.40 -7.25
C ASN A 193 -2.10 -22.37 -8.79
N PHE A 194 -1.03 -21.79 -9.34
CA PHE A 194 -0.81 -21.70 -10.78
C PHE A 194 0.47 -22.46 -11.17
N PRO A 195 0.37 -23.77 -11.49
CA PRO A 195 1.54 -24.64 -11.73
C PRO A 195 2.36 -24.26 -12.96
N GLN A 196 1.83 -23.38 -13.83
CA GLN A 196 2.56 -22.79 -14.93
C GLN A 196 3.54 -21.68 -14.50
N LEU A 197 3.57 -21.28 -13.22
CA LEU A 197 4.53 -20.32 -12.68
C LEU A 197 5.77 -21.03 -12.14
N SER A 198 6.92 -20.39 -12.29
CA SER A 198 8.14 -20.82 -11.61
C SER A 198 8.11 -20.42 -10.14
N SER A 199 8.95 -21.06 -9.33
CA SER A 199 9.15 -20.71 -7.92
C SER A 199 10.10 -19.53 -7.69
N SER A 200 10.75 -19.01 -8.74
CA SER A 200 11.72 -17.93 -8.63
C SER A 200 11.06 -16.58 -8.93
N VAL A 201 11.32 -15.59 -8.07
CA VAL A 201 10.63 -14.30 -8.10
C VAL A 201 11.64 -13.16 -8.05
N VAL A 202 11.39 -12.12 -8.84
CA VAL A 202 12.02 -10.79 -8.65
C VAL A 202 10.94 -9.81 -8.25
N ILE A 203 11.22 -8.98 -7.24
CA ILE A 203 10.29 -7.97 -6.75
C ILE A 203 10.61 -6.66 -7.45
N VAL A 204 9.60 -5.94 -7.93
CA VAL A 204 9.78 -4.64 -8.58
C VAL A 204 8.79 -3.63 -8.02
N GLY A 205 9.20 -2.36 -7.88
CA GLY A 205 8.31 -1.29 -7.43
C GLY A 205 8.87 0.11 -7.59
N GLN A 206 7.97 1.10 -7.61
CA GLN A 206 8.28 2.52 -7.73
C GLN A 206 7.59 3.33 -6.63
N SER A 207 8.25 4.38 -6.11
CA SER A 207 7.69 5.26 -5.07
C SER A 207 7.28 4.47 -3.80
N GLN A 208 6.02 4.56 -3.35
CA GLN A 208 5.46 3.65 -2.34
C GLN A 208 5.77 2.19 -2.68
N GLY A 209 5.62 1.78 -3.94
CA GLY A 209 5.95 0.43 -4.39
C GLY A 209 7.42 0.08 -4.26
N ALA A 210 8.33 1.07 -4.36
CA ALA A 210 9.74 0.84 -4.05
C ALA A 210 9.93 0.59 -2.56
N GLN A 211 9.23 1.32 -1.69
CA GLN A 211 9.18 1.02 -0.26
C GLN A 211 8.64 -0.38 -0.01
N GLY A 212 7.52 -0.76 -0.62
CA GLY A 212 6.94 -2.10 -0.50
C GLY A 212 7.87 -3.19 -0.99
N ALA A 213 8.55 -2.98 -2.13
CA ALA A 213 9.52 -3.91 -2.71
C ALA A 213 10.73 -4.14 -1.80
N ILE A 214 11.29 -3.05 -1.24
CA ILE A 214 12.41 -3.12 -0.29
C ILE A 214 11.98 -3.79 1.02
N ALA A 215 10.81 -3.44 1.56
CA ALA A 215 10.28 -4.07 2.76
C ALA A 215 10.02 -5.57 2.55
N THR A 216 9.46 -5.96 1.40
CA THR A 216 9.28 -7.36 0.97
C THR A 216 10.60 -8.12 0.99
N ALA A 217 11.66 -7.54 0.41
CA ALA A 217 12.99 -8.14 0.42
C ALA A 217 13.59 -8.26 1.83
N GLY A 218 13.35 -7.28 2.70
CA GLY A 218 13.81 -7.27 4.08
C GLY A 218 13.09 -8.28 4.98
N TYR A 219 11.77 -8.41 4.85
CA TYR A 219 10.96 -9.34 5.64
C TYR A 219 11.01 -10.78 5.12
N GLY A 220 11.21 -10.98 3.81
CA GLY A 220 11.22 -12.28 3.14
C GLY A 220 11.92 -13.40 3.92
N PRO A 221 13.20 -13.26 4.32
CA PRO A 221 13.91 -14.31 5.06
C PRO A 221 13.28 -14.72 6.40
N SER A 222 12.59 -13.80 7.07
CA SER A 222 11.98 -14.06 8.39
C SER A 222 10.52 -14.50 8.31
N TYR A 223 9.78 -14.02 7.31
CA TYR A 223 8.33 -14.23 7.18
C TYR A 223 7.97 -15.30 6.14
N ALA A 224 8.72 -15.37 5.05
CA ALA A 224 8.51 -16.31 3.94
C ALA A 224 9.82 -16.93 3.43
N PRO A 225 10.60 -17.61 4.29
CA PRO A 225 11.91 -18.16 3.95
C PRO A 225 11.87 -19.21 2.83
N GLU A 226 10.70 -19.80 2.56
CA GLU A 226 10.50 -20.78 1.50
C GLU A 226 10.41 -20.16 0.09
N LEU A 227 10.18 -18.85 -0.01
CA LEU A 227 10.12 -18.14 -1.28
C LEU A 227 11.53 -17.85 -1.82
N LYS A 228 11.75 -18.19 -3.10
CA LYS A 228 13.02 -17.93 -3.79
C LYS A 228 13.01 -16.52 -4.40
N LEU A 229 13.23 -15.52 -3.55
CA LEU A 229 13.39 -14.12 -3.95
C LEU A 229 14.81 -13.90 -4.49
N LEU A 230 14.93 -13.68 -5.81
CA LEU A 230 16.22 -13.56 -6.48
C LEU A 230 16.87 -12.19 -6.31
N GLY A 231 16.06 -11.13 -6.20
CA GLY A 231 16.51 -9.75 -6.06
C GLY A 231 15.36 -8.76 -6.23
N THR A 232 15.70 -7.48 -6.17
CA THR A 232 14.71 -6.39 -6.14
C THR A 232 15.09 -5.26 -7.08
N VAL A 233 14.11 -4.69 -7.78
CA VAL A 233 14.22 -3.44 -8.55
C VAL A 233 13.37 -2.38 -7.86
N ALA A 234 13.99 -1.30 -7.41
CA ALA A 234 13.32 -0.23 -6.68
C ALA A 234 13.67 1.13 -7.32
N THR A 235 12.66 1.92 -7.69
CA THR A 235 12.88 3.27 -8.26
C THR A 235 12.17 4.35 -7.43
N GLY A 236 12.81 5.48 -7.19
CA GLY A 236 12.19 6.55 -6.38
C GLY A 236 12.06 6.15 -4.90
N VAL A 237 13.10 5.59 -4.29
CA VAL A 237 13.04 4.89 -2.98
C VAL A 237 12.78 5.85 -1.81
N PRO A 238 11.63 5.79 -1.12
CA PRO A 238 11.38 6.54 0.10
C PRO A 238 12.19 5.95 1.27
N TYR A 239 12.97 6.75 2.00
CA TYR A 239 13.80 6.24 3.09
C TYR A 239 13.93 7.26 4.24
N GLN A 240 13.97 6.77 5.49
CA GLN A 240 14.07 7.59 6.71
C GLN A 240 13.08 8.78 6.74
N LEU A 241 11.80 8.53 6.42
CA LEU A 241 10.80 9.58 6.19
C LEU A 241 10.58 10.52 7.38
N GLN A 242 10.81 10.06 8.61
CA GLN A 242 10.78 10.92 9.80
C GLN A 242 11.85 12.03 9.73
N SER A 243 13.10 11.66 9.44
CA SER A 243 14.19 12.63 9.28
C SER A 243 13.95 13.55 8.08
N VAL A 244 13.36 13.02 7.01
CA VAL A 244 12.99 13.79 5.82
C VAL A 244 11.91 14.81 6.14
N LEU A 245 10.84 14.43 6.84
CA LEU A 245 9.77 15.34 7.22
C LEU A 245 10.29 16.47 8.11
N ALA A 246 11.14 16.16 9.10
CA ALA A 246 11.76 17.17 9.96
C ALA A 246 12.62 18.15 9.14
N TYR A 247 13.39 17.64 8.17
CA TYR A 247 14.20 18.47 7.28
C TYR A 247 13.35 19.34 6.34
N LEU A 248 12.33 18.76 5.71
CA LEU A 248 11.40 19.48 4.83
C LEU A 248 10.66 20.57 5.59
N ASN A 249 10.13 20.30 6.79
CA ASN A 249 9.47 21.29 7.63
C ASN A 249 10.40 22.46 7.98
N ALA A 250 11.68 22.20 8.27
CA ALA A 250 12.66 23.25 8.53
C ALA A 250 12.99 24.11 7.30
N LEU A 251 12.95 23.52 6.09
CA LEU A 251 13.12 24.24 4.83
C LEU A 251 11.87 25.04 4.44
N THR A 252 10.68 24.44 4.54
CA THR A 252 9.41 25.05 4.14
C THR A 252 8.95 26.14 5.09
N ALA A 253 9.36 26.12 6.36
CA ALA A 253 9.19 27.24 7.30
C ALA A 253 9.84 28.55 6.80
N GLN A 254 10.70 28.48 5.78
CA GLN A 254 11.37 29.62 5.15
C GLN A 254 10.72 30.02 3.81
N VAL A 255 9.67 29.33 3.35
CA VAL A 255 9.01 29.55 2.05
C VAL A 255 7.69 30.33 2.27
N PRO A 256 7.49 31.50 1.63
CA PRO A 256 6.26 32.28 1.77
C PRO A 256 5.00 31.56 1.27
N THR A 257 3.87 31.83 1.91
CA THR A 257 2.54 31.23 1.66
C THR A 257 1.91 31.58 0.29
N THR A 258 2.49 32.48 -0.50
CA THR A 258 2.08 32.74 -1.90
C THR A 258 2.49 31.62 -2.88
N GLY A 259 3.17 30.57 -2.38
CA GLY A 259 3.76 29.48 -3.17
C GLY A 259 2.98 28.17 -3.22
N PHE A 260 1.64 28.17 -3.12
CA PHE A 260 0.86 26.93 -3.31
C PHE A 260 1.02 26.44 -4.75
N THR A 261 1.75 25.34 -4.92
CA THR A 261 2.06 24.72 -6.22
C THR A 261 1.43 23.33 -6.30
N SER A 262 1.35 22.77 -7.51
CA SER A 262 0.93 21.36 -7.68
C SER A 262 1.82 20.39 -6.91
N VAL A 263 3.13 20.68 -6.81
CA VAL A 263 4.07 19.89 -5.99
C VAL A 263 3.66 19.90 -4.52
N LEU A 264 3.29 21.06 -3.98
CA LEU A 264 2.79 21.13 -2.60
C LEU A 264 1.48 20.34 -2.45
N GLY A 265 0.59 20.41 -3.44
CA GLY A 265 -0.64 19.62 -3.45
C GLY A 265 -0.39 18.11 -3.38
N THR A 266 0.57 17.61 -4.15
CA THR A 266 1.00 16.20 -4.11
C THR A 266 1.65 15.82 -2.78
N LEU A 267 2.50 16.67 -2.21
CA LEU A 267 3.09 16.39 -0.89
C LEU A 267 2.04 16.35 0.23
N GLU A 268 1.05 17.26 0.19
CA GLU A 268 -0.09 17.24 1.11
C GLU A 268 -0.94 15.99 0.92
N SER A 269 -1.15 15.51 -0.31
CA SER A 269 -1.91 14.27 -0.56
C SER A 269 -1.22 13.07 0.10
N TYR A 270 0.10 12.93 -0.01
CA TYR A 270 0.86 11.86 0.63
C TYR A 270 0.83 11.96 2.16
N ALA A 271 0.96 13.16 2.72
CA ALA A 271 0.85 13.38 4.15
C ALA A 271 -0.51 12.89 4.67
N TRP A 272 -1.58 13.19 3.93
CA TRP A 272 -2.94 12.79 4.28
C TRP A 272 -3.21 11.29 4.21
N LEU A 273 -2.68 10.61 3.20
CA LEU A 273 -2.73 9.15 3.16
C LEU A 273 -1.98 8.54 4.36
N GLY A 274 -0.85 9.15 4.75
CA GLY A 274 -0.13 8.79 5.98
C GLY A 274 -0.99 9.00 7.22
N TYR A 275 -1.66 10.16 7.35
CA TYR A 275 -2.52 10.45 8.49
C TYR A 275 -3.72 9.51 8.62
N ALA A 276 -4.28 9.02 7.51
CA ALA A 276 -5.33 8.01 7.52
C ALA A 276 -4.89 6.68 8.18
N THR A 277 -3.58 6.43 8.26
CA THR A 277 -3.02 5.25 8.94
C THR A 277 -3.03 5.38 10.47
N ALA A 278 -3.14 6.60 11.02
CA ALA A 278 -2.98 6.85 12.45
C ALA A 278 -3.94 6.05 13.33
N GLU A 279 -5.23 6.03 12.99
CA GLU A 279 -6.25 5.25 13.73
C GLU A 279 -5.98 3.74 13.72
N ARG A 280 -5.20 3.22 12.77
CA ARG A 280 -4.86 1.79 12.73
C ARG A 280 -3.75 1.43 13.70
N VAL A 281 -2.77 2.32 13.86
CA VAL A 281 -1.49 2.04 14.52
C VAL A 281 -1.29 2.77 15.85
N ILE A 282 -2.04 3.85 16.10
CA ILE A 282 -1.98 4.61 17.35
C ILE A 282 -3.09 4.12 18.29
N PRO A 283 -2.74 3.58 19.48
CA PRO A 283 -3.74 3.08 20.42
C PRO A 283 -4.71 4.17 20.90
N ASN A 284 -6.00 3.85 20.95
CA ASN A 284 -7.07 4.73 21.42
C ASN A 284 -7.14 6.08 20.68
N PHE A 285 -6.78 6.09 19.39
CA PHE A 285 -6.79 7.28 18.55
C PHE A 285 -8.00 7.29 17.62
N LEU A 286 -8.60 8.47 17.44
CA LEU A 286 -9.62 8.75 16.44
C LEU A 286 -9.18 10.01 15.68
N LEU A 287 -8.83 9.88 14.40
CA LEU A 287 -8.38 10.97 13.56
C LEU A 287 -9.42 12.09 13.53
N SER A 288 -10.71 11.73 13.49
CA SER A 288 -11.81 12.68 13.48
C SER A 288 -11.86 13.63 14.69
N ASP A 289 -11.27 13.28 15.83
CA ASP A 289 -11.18 14.16 17.01
C ASP A 289 -10.13 15.26 16.84
N HIS A 290 -9.18 15.06 15.91
CA HIS A 290 -8.11 16.00 15.59
C HIS A 290 -8.42 16.89 14.37
N LEU A 291 -9.58 16.71 13.74
CA LEU A 291 -9.94 17.43 12.51
C LEU A 291 -10.83 18.65 12.78
N THR A 292 -10.59 19.72 12.03
CA THR A 292 -11.53 20.84 11.87
C THR A 292 -12.78 20.37 11.10
N ALA A 293 -13.84 21.19 11.04
CA ALA A 293 -15.00 20.87 10.20
C ALA A 293 -14.62 20.69 8.72
N LYS A 294 -13.67 21.51 8.23
CA LYS A 294 -13.10 21.39 6.88
C LYS A 294 -12.31 20.09 6.72
N GLY A 295 -11.50 19.74 7.73
CA GLY A 295 -10.76 18.48 7.79
C GLY A 295 -11.68 17.25 7.75
N LYS A 296 -12.80 17.26 8.49
CA LYS A 296 -13.78 16.17 8.46
C LYS A 296 -14.42 15.97 7.08
N ALA A 297 -14.75 17.07 6.39
CA ALA A 297 -15.26 17.01 5.03
C ALA A 297 -14.22 16.44 4.06
N PHE A 298 -12.97 16.91 4.16
CA PHE A 298 -11.89 16.41 3.32
C PHE A 298 -11.51 14.96 3.62
N TYR A 299 -11.58 14.54 4.88
CA TYR A 299 -11.33 13.15 5.26
C TYR A 299 -12.28 12.17 4.55
N SER A 300 -13.54 12.56 4.32
CA SER A 300 -14.48 11.74 3.55
C SER A 300 -14.02 11.53 2.10
N VAL A 301 -13.30 12.49 1.52
CA VAL A 301 -12.69 12.38 0.19
C VAL A 301 -11.52 11.38 0.25
N VAL A 302 -10.61 11.55 1.21
CA VAL A 302 -9.45 10.65 1.38
C VAL A 302 -9.88 9.19 1.60
N ALA A 303 -10.92 8.97 2.41
CA ALA A 303 -11.41 7.64 2.75
C ALA A 303 -12.26 6.98 1.66
N SER A 304 -12.58 7.67 0.56
CA SER A 304 -13.48 7.14 -0.49
C SER A 304 -13.03 7.40 -1.92
N GLN A 305 -11.89 8.06 -2.12
CA GLN A 305 -11.38 8.42 -3.44
C GLN A 305 -9.92 7.99 -3.61
N CYS A 306 -9.50 7.89 -4.86
CA CYS A 306 -8.12 7.58 -5.22
C CYS A 306 -7.26 8.83 -5.33
N LEU A 307 -5.94 8.63 -5.47
CA LEU A 307 -4.93 9.70 -5.36
C LEU A 307 -5.25 10.93 -6.24
N GLY A 308 -5.55 10.73 -7.52
CA GLY A 308 -5.82 11.84 -8.45
C GLY A 308 -6.96 12.77 -7.97
N PRO A 309 -8.18 12.25 -7.71
CA PRO A 309 -9.26 13.06 -7.14
C PRO A 309 -8.93 13.72 -5.78
N ILE A 310 -8.11 13.08 -4.94
CA ILE A 310 -7.63 13.69 -3.68
C ILE A 310 -6.74 14.91 -3.98
N GLU A 311 -5.78 14.77 -4.88
CA GLU A 311 -4.90 15.86 -5.32
C GLU A 311 -5.69 16.99 -5.97
N ASP A 312 -6.65 16.67 -6.84
CA ASP A 312 -7.55 17.64 -7.44
C ASP A 312 -8.31 18.44 -6.38
N TYR A 313 -8.85 17.76 -5.36
CA TYR A 313 -9.55 18.42 -4.26
C TYR A 313 -8.61 19.34 -3.47
N ILE A 314 -7.39 18.88 -3.14
CA ILE A 314 -6.37 19.67 -2.46
C ILE A 314 -6.02 20.91 -3.27
N ASN A 315 -5.73 20.75 -4.56
CA ASN A 315 -5.32 21.83 -5.46
C ASN A 315 -6.43 22.87 -5.67
N GLN A 316 -7.68 22.42 -5.86
CA GLN A 316 -8.83 23.32 -6.03
C GLN A 316 -9.11 24.15 -4.77
N ASN A 317 -8.98 23.54 -3.59
CA ASN A 317 -9.29 24.17 -2.32
C ASN A 317 -8.07 24.77 -1.61
N LYS A 318 -6.88 24.63 -2.21
CA LYS A 318 -5.58 25.03 -1.66
C LYS A 318 -5.37 24.54 -0.23
N LEU A 319 -5.72 23.27 0.00
CA LEU A 319 -5.66 22.69 1.34
C LEU A 319 -4.20 22.53 1.77
N VAL A 320 -3.91 23.00 2.97
CA VAL A 320 -2.67 22.73 3.69
C VAL A 320 -3.00 22.08 5.03
N THR A 321 -2.05 21.35 5.60
CA THR A 321 -2.22 20.67 6.90
C THR A 321 -2.78 21.59 8.01
N SER A 322 -2.46 22.89 8.03
CA SER A 322 -2.99 23.83 9.03
C SER A 322 -4.48 24.18 8.87
N ASP A 323 -5.08 23.96 7.69
CA ASP A 323 -6.51 24.22 7.46
C ASP A 323 -7.42 23.13 8.05
N VAL A 324 -6.85 21.96 8.30
CA VAL A 324 -7.59 20.70 8.40
C VAL A 324 -7.47 20.05 9.77
N PHE A 325 -6.36 20.30 10.48
CA PHE A 325 -6.19 19.85 11.87
C PHE A 325 -6.50 20.96 12.87
N SER A 326 -7.10 20.59 13.99
CA SER A 326 -7.48 21.50 15.08
C SER A 326 -6.34 21.81 16.05
N ALA A 327 -5.25 21.06 15.97
CA ALA A 327 -4.05 21.16 16.80
C ALA A 327 -2.81 20.67 16.05
N ASP A 328 -1.63 20.84 16.65
CA ASP A 328 -0.39 20.27 16.13
C ASP A 328 -0.48 18.74 16.07
N VAL A 329 -0.03 18.18 14.95
CA VAL A 329 -0.08 16.75 14.64
C VAL A 329 1.28 16.06 14.70
N THR A 330 2.34 16.84 14.92
CA THR A 330 3.73 16.40 14.75
C THR A 330 4.04 15.12 15.52
N ASP A 331 3.62 15.01 16.78
CA ASP A 331 3.95 13.87 17.64
C ASP A 331 3.40 12.55 17.11
N TRP A 332 2.08 12.48 16.86
CA TRP A 332 1.46 11.24 16.38
C TRP A 332 1.76 10.98 14.90
N ALA A 333 1.90 12.01 14.07
CA ALA A 333 2.33 11.87 12.68
C ALA A 333 3.73 11.24 12.60
N THR A 334 4.63 11.71 13.46
CA THR A 334 5.97 11.14 13.60
C THR A 334 5.93 9.68 14.05
N GLN A 335 5.04 9.34 14.99
CA GLN A 335 4.85 7.96 15.43
C GLN A 335 4.34 7.07 14.30
N VAL A 336 3.40 7.54 13.47
CA VAL A 336 2.92 6.81 12.28
C VAL A 336 4.07 6.54 11.31
N LEU A 337 4.94 7.52 11.05
CA LEU A 337 6.06 7.35 10.14
C LEU A 337 7.06 6.27 10.57
N GLN A 338 7.11 5.89 11.86
CA GLN A 338 7.99 4.80 12.32
C GLN A 338 7.62 3.45 11.69
N TYR A 339 6.36 3.28 11.29
CA TYR A 339 5.88 2.07 10.61
C TYR A 339 6.35 1.96 9.15
N SER A 340 6.91 3.03 8.58
CA SER A 340 7.55 3.02 7.25
C SER A 340 8.99 2.51 7.25
N ASN A 341 9.57 2.30 8.44
CA ASN A 341 10.95 1.83 8.55
C ASN A 341 11.09 0.40 8.00
N TYR A 342 12.14 0.19 7.23
CA TYR A 342 12.53 -1.15 6.79
C TYR A 342 13.04 -1.99 7.96
N PRO A 343 12.79 -3.32 7.97
CA PRO A 343 13.33 -4.20 9.01
C PRO A 343 14.86 -4.34 8.93
N THR A 344 15.43 -4.08 7.76
CA THR A 344 16.87 -4.15 7.47
C THR A 344 17.16 -3.42 6.17
N VAL A 345 18.40 -2.95 6.00
CA VAL A 345 18.97 -2.54 4.70
C VAL A 345 20.05 -3.50 4.20
N LYS A 346 20.27 -4.62 4.92
CA LYS A 346 21.07 -5.76 4.50
C LYS A 346 20.16 -6.83 3.89
N PHE A 347 20.25 -7.02 2.57
CA PHE A 347 19.39 -7.93 1.81
C PHE A 347 20.13 -9.21 1.42
N ALA A 348 19.39 -10.32 1.30
CA ALA A 348 19.93 -11.59 0.84
C ALA A 348 20.18 -11.62 -0.68
N GLY A 349 19.30 -10.96 -1.45
CA GLY A 349 19.43 -10.81 -2.90
C GLY A 349 19.98 -9.43 -3.29
N PRO A 350 20.49 -9.26 -4.52
CA PRO A 350 20.90 -7.97 -5.06
C PRO A 350 19.72 -6.99 -5.19
N VAL A 351 20.01 -5.70 -5.04
CA VAL A 351 19.03 -4.61 -5.19
C VAL A 351 19.49 -3.63 -6.25
N PHE A 352 18.67 -3.45 -7.27
CA PHE A 352 18.79 -2.38 -8.23
C PHE A 352 18.05 -1.14 -7.70
N VAL A 353 18.69 0.01 -7.77
CA VAL A 353 18.11 1.29 -7.35
C VAL A 353 18.18 2.29 -8.49
N GLY A 354 17.03 2.83 -8.91
CA GLY A 354 16.94 3.84 -9.96
C GLY A 354 16.42 5.17 -9.44
N THR A 355 17.12 6.27 -9.75
CA THR A 355 16.77 7.61 -9.29
C THR A 355 16.76 8.61 -10.44
N GLY A 356 15.65 9.31 -10.63
CA GLY A 356 15.57 10.46 -11.54
C GLY A 356 16.20 11.69 -10.92
N THR A 357 17.02 12.42 -11.66
CA THR A 357 17.71 13.59 -11.10
C THR A 357 16.80 14.80 -10.89
N LEU A 358 15.57 14.79 -11.43
CA LEU A 358 14.53 15.79 -11.24
C LEU A 358 13.37 15.27 -10.38
N ASP A 359 13.61 14.26 -9.55
CA ASP A 359 12.61 13.73 -8.62
C ASP A 359 12.27 14.78 -7.55
N THR A 360 11.02 15.23 -7.54
CA THR A 360 10.47 16.23 -6.62
C THR A 360 9.65 15.63 -5.49
N ASP A 361 9.31 14.35 -5.60
CA ASP A 361 8.36 13.69 -4.72
C ASP A 361 9.15 13.01 -3.61
N ILE A 362 10.25 12.35 -3.98
CA ILE A 362 11.21 11.75 -3.08
C ILE A 362 12.59 12.37 -3.32
N PRO A 363 13.09 13.23 -2.42
CA PRO A 363 14.36 13.93 -2.61
C PRO A 363 15.49 12.97 -3.00
N THR A 364 16.22 13.27 -4.08
CA THR A 364 17.26 12.38 -4.63
C THR A 364 18.34 12.00 -3.60
N VAL A 365 18.65 12.92 -2.68
CA VAL A 365 19.58 12.67 -1.56
C VAL A 365 19.10 11.54 -0.65
N VAL A 366 17.79 11.39 -0.45
CA VAL A 366 17.19 10.33 0.38
C VAL A 366 17.39 8.97 -0.27
N GLN A 367 17.19 8.90 -1.59
CA GLN A 367 17.42 7.69 -2.38
C GLN A 367 18.90 7.29 -2.37
N TYR A 368 19.81 8.27 -2.43
CA TYR A 368 21.25 8.05 -2.25
C TYR A 368 21.59 7.54 -0.85
N LEU A 369 21.01 8.10 0.21
CA LEU A 369 21.24 7.65 1.58
C LEU A 369 20.81 6.20 1.77
N PHE A 370 19.70 5.78 1.17
CA PHE A 370 19.31 4.36 1.16
C PHE A 370 20.39 3.48 0.54
N ALA A 371 20.83 3.80 -0.68
CA ALA A 371 21.85 3.00 -1.37
C ALA A 371 23.17 2.97 -0.57
N LYS A 372 23.57 4.10 -0.01
CA LYS A 372 24.77 4.23 0.83
C LYS A 372 24.69 3.35 2.09
N ASP A 373 23.58 3.43 2.83
CA ASP A 373 23.40 2.68 4.07
C ASP A 373 23.27 1.17 3.79
N ALA A 374 22.58 0.79 2.71
CA ALA A 374 22.49 -0.60 2.27
C ALA A 374 23.87 -1.17 1.86
N CYS A 375 24.66 -0.39 1.12
CA CYS A 375 26.06 -0.73 0.80
C CYS A 375 26.91 -0.91 2.06
N ALA A 376 26.81 0.00 3.02
CA ALA A 376 27.54 -0.08 4.30
C ALA A 376 27.12 -1.30 5.14
N ALA A 377 25.86 -1.72 5.03
CA ALA A 377 25.34 -2.93 5.68
C ALA A 377 25.75 -4.24 4.97
N GLY A 378 26.40 -4.14 3.79
CA GLY A 378 26.90 -5.27 3.02
C GLY A 378 25.94 -5.84 1.98
N SER A 379 24.90 -5.08 1.58
CA SER A 379 24.04 -5.43 0.45
C SER A 379 24.78 -5.29 -0.88
N THR A 380 24.39 -6.10 -1.86
CA THR A 380 24.81 -5.94 -3.26
C THR A 380 23.89 -4.93 -3.94
N ILE A 381 24.36 -3.68 -4.10
CA ILE A 381 23.58 -2.60 -4.72
C ILE A 381 24.11 -2.30 -6.13
N GLU A 382 23.18 -2.15 -7.08
CA GLU A 382 23.42 -1.57 -8.41
C GLU A 382 22.58 -0.28 -8.54
N GLN A 383 23.18 0.88 -8.25
CA GLN A 383 22.53 2.19 -8.32
C GLN A 383 22.69 2.82 -9.70
N HIS A 384 21.62 3.44 -10.21
CA HIS A 384 21.62 4.24 -11.44
C HIS A 384 20.96 5.60 -11.22
N TYR A 385 21.52 6.63 -11.87
CA TYR A 385 20.94 7.97 -11.94
C TYR A 385 20.51 8.27 -13.38
N TYR A 386 19.27 8.75 -13.54
CA TYR A 386 18.71 9.08 -14.85
C TYR A 386 18.56 10.59 -14.99
N ALA A 387 19.51 11.20 -15.70
CA ALA A 387 19.56 12.64 -15.90
C ALA A 387 18.29 13.16 -16.58
N GLY A 388 17.71 14.23 -16.01
CA GLY A 388 16.51 14.88 -16.54
C GLY A 388 15.21 14.12 -16.32
N GLN A 389 15.24 12.95 -15.66
CA GLN A 389 14.03 12.19 -15.36
C GLN A 389 13.41 12.66 -14.05
N THR A 390 12.09 12.76 -14.06
CA THR A 390 11.23 13.08 -12.91
C THR A 390 10.91 11.82 -12.10
N HIS A 391 10.19 11.98 -10.98
CA HIS A 391 9.70 10.87 -10.17
C HIS A 391 8.94 9.82 -11.01
N ASP A 392 8.04 10.30 -11.88
CA ASP A 392 7.18 9.43 -12.70
C ASP A 392 7.89 8.81 -13.90
N SER A 393 8.75 9.56 -14.59
CA SER A 393 9.38 9.08 -15.83
C SER A 393 10.50 8.05 -15.58
N THR A 394 11.12 8.10 -14.39
CA THR A 394 12.26 7.25 -14.03
C THR A 394 11.98 5.77 -14.17
N VAL A 395 10.79 5.29 -13.80
CA VAL A 395 10.47 3.85 -13.80
C VAL A 395 10.54 3.24 -15.19
N LEU A 396 10.00 3.93 -16.21
CA LEU A 396 10.05 3.46 -17.59
C LEU A 396 11.46 3.55 -18.17
N VAL A 397 12.17 4.66 -17.93
CA VAL A 397 13.55 4.82 -18.40
C VAL A 397 14.48 3.78 -17.78
N SER A 398 14.24 3.41 -16.53
CA SER A 398 15.04 2.39 -15.84
C SER A 398 14.96 1.00 -16.46
N LEU A 399 13.98 0.71 -17.33
CA LEU A 399 13.86 -0.59 -18.01
C LEU A 399 15.06 -0.91 -18.90
N ALA A 400 15.82 0.10 -19.35
CA ALA A 400 17.06 -0.10 -20.10
C ALA A 400 18.10 -0.89 -19.31
N ASP A 401 18.17 -0.68 -17.99
CA ASP A 401 19.16 -1.28 -17.10
C ASP A 401 18.55 -2.36 -16.18
N SER A 402 17.30 -2.16 -15.73
CA SER A 402 16.62 -3.11 -14.86
C SER A 402 16.26 -4.42 -15.56
N LYS A 403 15.91 -4.42 -16.86
CA LYS A 403 15.67 -5.67 -17.61
C LYS A 403 16.92 -6.55 -17.67
N PRO A 404 18.10 -6.05 -18.10
CA PRO A 404 19.35 -6.82 -18.00
C PRO A 404 19.66 -7.31 -16.59
N PHE A 405 19.44 -6.48 -15.56
CA PHE A 405 19.61 -6.89 -14.16
C PHE A 405 18.72 -8.10 -13.81
N VAL A 406 17.42 -8.02 -14.11
CA VAL A 406 16.47 -9.12 -13.86
C VAL A 406 16.82 -10.38 -14.66
N GLN A 407 17.21 -10.23 -15.93
CA GLN A 407 17.64 -11.37 -16.76
C GLN A 407 18.85 -12.09 -16.16
N LYS A 408 19.85 -11.35 -15.64
CA LYS A 408 21.00 -11.93 -14.93
C LYS A 408 20.57 -12.72 -13.69
N LEU A 409 19.66 -12.17 -12.89
CA LEU A 409 19.14 -12.85 -11.70
C LEU A 409 18.50 -14.20 -12.05
N PHE A 410 17.61 -14.25 -13.04
CA PHE A 410 16.97 -15.49 -13.47
C PHE A 410 17.96 -16.47 -14.13
N ALA A 411 19.02 -15.97 -14.77
CA ALA A 411 20.11 -16.78 -15.31
C ALA A 411 21.12 -17.26 -14.26
N GLY A 412 20.96 -16.88 -12.98
CA GLY A 412 21.91 -17.22 -11.91
C GLY A 412 23.26 -16.53 -12.06
N GLN A 413 23.34 -15.43 -12.81
CA GLN A 413 24.55 -14.66 -13.00
C GLN A 413 24.77 -13.69 -11.85
N PRO A 414 26.01 -13.47 -11.41
CA PRO A 414 26.29 -12.50 -10.35
C PRO A 414 25.97 -11.08 -10.82
N ILE A 415 25.46 -10.27 -9.90
CA ILE A 415 25.30 -8.83 -10.08
C ILE A 415 26.57 -8.12 -9.60
N ALA A 416 27.09 -7.22 -10.43
CA ALA A 416 28.23 -6.39 -10.07
C ALA A 416 27.73 -5.21 -9.23
N SER A 417 28.12 -5.16 -7.95
CA SER A 417 27.79 -4.00 -7.12
C SER A 417 28.63 -2.79 -7.50
N ASN A 418 28.02 -1.61 -7.47
CA ASN A 418 28.70 -0.33 -7.64
C ASN A 418 28.82 0.48 -6.34
N CYS A 419 28.69 -0.15 -5.17
CA CYS A 419 28.84 0.49 -3.86
C CYS A 419 30.14 1.29 -3.70
N ALA A 420 31.25 0.80 -4.24
CA ALA A 420 32.55 1.48 -4.15
C ALA A 420 32.62 2.76 -5.02
N ALA A 421 31.72 2.91 -6.00
CA ALA A 421 31.65 4.03 -6.92
C ALA A 421 30.42 4.91 -6.67
N LEU A 422 29.69 4.70 -5.57
CA LEU A 422 28.47 5.44 -5.25
C LEU A 422 28.78 6.92 -5.02
N THR A 423 28.25 7.80 -5.87
CA THR A 423 28.35 9.24 -5.73
C THR A 423 27.01 9.85 -5.31
N PRO A 424 26.99 10.98 -4.60
CA PRO A 424 25.76 11.76 -4.43
C PRO A 424 25.12 12.09 -5.78
N PRO A 425 23.79 12.32 -5.82
CA PRO A 425 23.10 12.71 -7.04
C PRO A 425 23.64 14.06 -7.56
N PRO A 426 23.65 14.27 -8.90
CA PRO A 426 24.18 15.46 -9.54
C PRO A 426 23.35 16.73 -9.31
#